data_AF-A0A1F7JI82-F1
#
_entry.id   AF-A0A1F7JI82-F1
#
_cell.length_a   1.000
_cell.length_b   1.000
_cell.length_c   1.000
_cell.angle_alpha   90.00
_cell.angle_beta   90.00
_cell.angle_gamma   90.00
#
_symmetry.space_group_name_H-M   'P 1'
#
loop_
_entity.id
_entity.type
_entity.pdbx_description
1 polymer ?
#
loop_
_entity_poly.entity_id
_entity_poly.type
_entity_poly.pdbx_seq_one_letter_code
_entity_poly.pdbx_strand_id
1 'polypeptide(L)'
;MNKWNIPSNLEDKIRDRDKFCVYCHSEFNRNSYTKRATWEHIDNNAKNISETNIALCCASCNASKGTKKILSWFNAPFCRKNKINMESVADMVKSQLNLQKCNLYI
;
A
#
# COMPACT_ATOMS: atom_id res chain seq x y z
N MET A 1 11.97 14.22 -8.88
CA MET A 1 10.64 13.58 -8.81
C MET A 1 10.63 12.40 -9.77
N ASN A 2 10.02 11.27 -9.41
CA ASN A 2 9.87 10.16 -10.34
C ASN A 2 8.63 10.32 -11.25
N LYS A 3 8.36 9.33 -12.11
CA LYS A 3 7.21 9.33 -13.03
C LYS A 3 5.82 9.38 -12.35
N TRP A 4 5.77 9.24 -11.03
CA TRP A 4 4.57 9.33 -10.20
C TRP A 4 4.51 10.64 -9.40
N ASN A 5 5.34 11.64 -9.75
CA ASN A 5 5.47 12.91 -9.04
C ASN A 5 5.90 12.78 -7.57
N ILE A 6 6.51 11.66 -7.19
CA ILE A 6 7.04 11.47 -5.83
C ILE A 6 8.40 12.20 -5.73
N PRO A 7 8.58 13.14 -4.78
CA PRO A 7 9.88 13.77 -4.52
C PRO A 7 10.96 12.74 -4.15
N SER A 8 12.22 12.98 -4.56
CA SER A 8 13.29 11.98 -4.42
C SER A 8 13.54 11.60 -2.95
N ASN A 9 13.56 12.59 -2.05
CA ASN A 9 13.70 12.35 -0.60
C ASN A 9 12.56 11.48 -0.03
N LEU A 10 11.34 11.61 -0.56
CA LEU A 10 10.20 10.81 -0.16
C LEU A 10 10.30 9.40 -0.75
N GLU A 11 10.71 9.27 -2.00
CA GLU A 11 10.96 7.96 -2.63
C GLU A 11 12.00 7.16 -1.85
N ASP A 12 13.13 7.77 -1.46
CA ASP A 12 14.19 7.10 -0.70
C ASP A 12 13.67 6.60 0.65
N LYS A 13 12.92 7.43 1.38
CA LYS A 13 12.26 7.03 2.64
C LYS A 13 11.32 5.85 2.46
N ILE A 14 10.48 5.87 1.42
CA ILE A 14 9.52 4.79 1.17
C ILE A 14 10.24 3.50 0.75
N ARG A 15 11.29 3.60 -0.06
CA ARG A 15 12.14 2.44 -0.42
C ARG A 15 12.91 1.89 0.77
N ASP A 16 13.23 2.74 1.75
CA ASP A 16 13.86 2.27 2.96
C ASP A 16 12.88 1.56 3.90
N ARG A 17 11.69 2.14 4.08
CA ARG A 17 10.62 1.58 4.88
C ARG A 17 10.04 0.28 4.29
N ASP A 18 9.70 0.29 3.00
CA ASP A 18 8.95 -0.79 2.35
C ASP A 18 9.91 -1.76 1.65
N LYS A 19 10.65 -2.56 2.43
CA LYS A 19 11.52 -3.63 1.89
C LYS A 19 10.74 -4.83 1.36
N PHE A 20 9.52 -5.04 1.88
CA PHE A 20 8.59 -6.11 1.49
C PHE A 20 7.25 -5.51 1.11
N CYS A 21 6.39 -6.28 0.44
CA CYS A 21 5.05 -5.83 0.10
C CYS A 21 4.26 -5.44 1.37
N VAL A 22 3.81 -4.18 1.47
CA VAL A 22 3.08 -3.67 2.65
C VAL A 22 1.77 -4.39 2.96
N TYR A 23 1.25 -5.19 2.02
CA TYR A 23 0.00 -5.93 2.21
C TYR A 23 0.22 -7.41 2.56
N CYS A 24 1.06 -8.12 1.80
CA CYS A 24 1.23 -9.58 1.92
C CYS A 24 2.63 -10.02 2.37
N HIS A 25 3.53 -9.07 2.64
CA HIS A 25 4.91 -9.29 3.12
C HIS A 25 5.81 -10.12 2.21
N SER A 26 5.37 -10.41 0.99
CA SER A 26 6.22 -11.08 0.01
C SER A 26 7.42 -10.23 -0.36
N GLU A 27 8.59 -10.85 -0.49
CA GLU A 27 9.78 -10.22 -1.07
C GLU A 27 9.50 -9.75 -2.50
N PHE A 28 10.07 -8.59 -2.85
CA PHE A 28 9.99 -8.10 -4.21
C PHE A 28 10.94 -8.86 -5.12
N ASN A 29 10.45 -9.24 -6.31
CA ASN A 29 11.26 -9.86 -7.34
C ASN A 29 11.07 -9.10 -8.66
N ARG A 30 12.15 -8.46 -9.14
CA ARG A 30 12.15 -7.66 -10.37
C ARG A 30 11.89 -8.50 -11.63
N ASN A 31 12.22 -9.79 -11.59
CA ASN A 31 12.02 -10.75 -12.68
C ASN A 31 10.61 -11.39 -12.66
N SER A 32 9.77 -11.05 -11.68
CA SER A 32 8.42 -11.58 -11.55
C SER A 32 7.37 -10.52 -11.89
N TYR A 33 6.48 -10.84 -12.83
CA TYR A 33 5.37 -9.96 -13.17
C TYR A 33 4.43 -9.67 -11.99
N THR A 34 4.28 -10.63 -11.07
CA THR A 34 3.35 -10.56 -9.93
C THR A 34 4.02 -10.07 -8.65
N LYS A 35 5.32 -10.35 -8.45
CA LYS A 35 6.08 -9.96 -7.26
C LYS A 35 6.92 -8.69 -7.43
N ARG A 36 6.97 -8.07 -8.62
CA ARG A 36 7.65 -6.78 -8.79
C ARG A 36 7.02 -5.70 -7.88
N ALA A 37 7.86 -4.84 -7.34
CA ALA A 37 7.41 -3.68 -6.56
C ALA A 37 6.67 -2.68 -7.46
N THR A 38 5.59 -2.11 -6.92
CA THR A 38 4.79 -1.06 -7.56
C THR A 38 4.42 0.00 -6.54
N TRP A 39 4.34 1.24 -7.00
CA TRP A 39 3.83 2.35 -6.21
C TRP A 39 2.32 2.25 -6.05
N GLU A 40 1.84 2.51 -4.85
CA GLU A 40 0.45 2.35 -4.48
C GLU A 40 -0.03 3.50 -3.59
N HIS A 41 -1.27 3.91 -3.82
CA HIS A 41 -2.00 4.80 -2.91
C HIS A 41 -2.83 3.95 -1.94
N ILE A 42 -2.60 4.10 -0.65
CA ILE A 42 -3.43 3.43 0.39
C ILE A 42 -4.86 3.96 0.31
N ASP A 43 -4.99 5.29 0.22
CA ASP A 43 -6.23 6.01 -0.08
C ASP A 43 -6.18 6.62 -1.48
N ASN A 44 -7.02 6.10 -2.37
CA ASN A 44 -7.13 6.59 -3.75
C ASN A 44 -7.77 7.98 -3.85
N ASN A 45 -8.43 8.48 -2.80
CA ASN A 45 -9.07 9.80 -2.79
C ASN A 45 -8.18 10.89 -2.17
N ALA A 46 -7.05 10.51 -1.56
CA ALA A 46 -6.15 11.48 -0.98
C ALA A 46 -5.51 12.33 -2.08
N LYS A 47 -5.65 13.65 -1.96
CA LYS A 47 -5.13 14.62 -2.94
C LYS A 47 -3.61 14.80 -2.90
N ASN A 48 -2.97 14.34 -1.82
CA ASN A 48 -1.57 14.60 -1.54
C ASN A 48 -0.72 13.32 -1.62
N ILE A 49 0.42 13.43 -2.29
CA ILE A 49 1.53 12.46 -2.19
C ILE A 49 2.18 12.67 -0.82
N SER A 50 2.07 11.68 0.06
CA SER A 50 2.65 11.73 1.40
C SER A 50 3.29 10.40 1.77
N GLU A 51 4.14 10.44 2.79
CA GLU A 51 4.78 9.25 3.35
C GLU A 51 3.75 8.24 3.88
N THR A 52 2.62 8.68 4.42
CA THR A 52 1.60 7.79 5.00
C THR A 52 0.59 7.27 3.98
N ASN A 53 0.52 7.86 2.79
CA ASN A 53 -0.42 7.43 1.76
C ASN A 53 0.23 6.68 0.60
N ILE A 54 1.52 6.89 0.35
CA ILE A 54 2.26 6.20 -0.70
C ILE A 54 3.06 5.03 -0.13
N ALA A 55 2.93 3.87 -0.75
CA ALA A 55 3.62 2.64 -0.36
C ALA A 55 4.15 1.85 -1.56
N LEU A 56 5.05 0.91 -1.27
CA LEU A 56 5.42 -0.15 -2.21
C LEU A 56 4.65 -1.44 -1.88
N CYS A 57 3.97 -1.98 -2.87
CA CYS A 57 3.37 -3.32 -2.79
C CYS A 57 3.68 -4.13 -4.05
N CYS A 58 3.46 -5.45 -3.99
CA CYS A 58 3.66 -6.30 -5.15
C CYS A 58 2.55 -6.10 -6.18
N ALA A 59 2.87 -6.30 -7.46
CA ALA A 59 1.93 -6.07 -8.56
C ALA A 59 0.62 -6.88 -8.43
N SER A 60 0.65 -8.09 -7.83
CA SER A 60 -0.57 -8.88 -7.60
C SER A 60 -1.50 -8.25 -6.56
N CYS A 61 -0.96 -7.74 -5.45
CA CYS A 61 -1.76 -7.03 -4.45
C CYS A 61 -2.31 -5.73 -5.03
N ASN A 62 -1.48 -4.97 -5.74
CA ASN A 62 -1.89 -3.73 -6.38
C ASN A 62 -3.05 -3.96 -7.35
N ALA A 63 -2.89 -4.93 -8.27
CA ALA A 63 -3.95 -5.27 -9.23
C ALA A 63 -5.24 -5.76 -8.54
N SER A 64 -5.12 -6.53 -7.45
CA SER A 64 -6.28 -7.00 -6.70
C SER A 64 -7.02 -5.87 -5.99
N LYS A 65 -6.31 -4.94 -5.35
CA LYS A 65 -6.90 -3.77 -4.70
C LYS A 65 -7.52 -2.86 -5.75
N GLY A 66 -6.71 -2.41 -6.70
CA GLY A 66 -7.09 -1.42 -7.70
C GLY A 66 -7.68 -0.17 -7.03
N THR A 67 -8.86 0.23 -7.50
CA THR A 67 -9.55 1.43 -6.99
C THR A 67 -10.38 1.18 -5.71
N LYS A 68 -10.44 -0.05 -5.20
CA LYS A 68 -11.27 -0.39 -4.02
C LYS A 68 -10.78 0.36 -2.78
N LYS A 69 -11.72 0.76 -1.92
CA LYS A 69 -11.41 1.17 -0.55
C LYS A 69 -10.74 0.02 0.18
N ILE A 70 -9.65 0.29 0.89
CA ILE A 70 -8.82 -0.73 1.53
C ILE A 70 -9.61 -1.63 2.50
N LEU A 71 -10.51 -1.05 3.30
CA LEU A 71 -11.37 -1.80 4.22
C LEU A 71 -12.31 -2.76 3.48
N SER A 72 -12.89 -2.32 2.36
CA SER A 72 -13.70 -3.17 1.50
C SER A 72 -12.85 -4.25 0.82
N TRP A 73 -11.63 -3.92 0.43
CA TRP A 73 -10.71 -4.85 -0.22
C TRP A 73 -10.27 -5.99 0.71
N PHE A 74 -10.09 -5.76 2.01
CA PHE A 74 -9.78 -6.84 2.96
C PHE A 74 -10.84 -7.96 2.98
N ASN A 75 -12.09 -7.65 2.60
CA ASN A 75 -13.17 -8.63 2.48
C ASN A 75 -13.22 -9.33 1.10
N ALA A 76 -12.26 -9.07 0.20
CA ALA A 76 -12.22 -9.72 -1.11
C ALA A 76 -11.67 -11.17 -1.03
N PRO A 77 -12.06 -12.06 -1.96
CA PRO A 77 -11.53 -13.43 -2.02
C PRO A 77 -9.99 -13.50 -2.08
N PHE A 78 -9.36 -12.54 -2.77
CA PHE A 78 -7.91 -12.45 -2.85
C PHE A 78 -7.27 -12.25 -1.48
N CYS A 79 -7.82 -11.34 -0.66
CA CYS A 79 -7.31 -11.06 0.67
C CYS A 79 -7.46 -12.26 1.60
N ARG A 80 -8.61 -12.94 1.57
CA ARG A 80 -8.80 -14.20 2.31
C ARG A 80 -7.78 -15.27 1.93
N LYS A 81 -7.59 -15.50 0.62
CA LYS A 81 -6.63 -16.49 0.11
C LYS A 81 -5.19 -16.19 0.55
N ASN A 82 -4.82 -14.91 0.58
CA ASN A 82 -3.46 -14.48 0.92
C ASN A 82 -3.30 -14.05 2.39
N LYS A 83 -4.31 -14.26 3.24
CA LYS A 83 -4.33 -13.87 4.66
C LYS A 83 -4.01 -12.37 4.89
N ILE A 84 -4.56 -11.51 4.04
CA ILE A 84 -4.41 -10.05 4.11
C ILE A 84 -5.61 -9.46 4.85
N ASN A 85 -5.38 -8.78 5.97
CA ASN A 85 -6.39 -8.08 6.77
C ASN A 85 -5.77 -6.91 7.56
N MET A 86 -6.59 -6.18 8.32
CA MET A 86 -6.15 -4.99 9.08
C MET A 86 -5.03 -5.29 10.10
N GLU A 87 -4.95 -6.51 10.61
CA GLU A 87 -3.93 -6.91 11.59
C GLU A 87 -2.64 -7.38 10.91
N SER A 88 -2.78 -7.98 9.72
CA SER A 88 -1.67 -8.60 9.01
C SER A 88 -0.85 -7.61 8.19
N VAL A 89 -1.40 -6.47 7.74
CA VAL A 89 -0.67 -5.50 6.92
C VAL A 89 0.47 -4.82 7.68
N ALA A 90 1.38 -4.16 6.96
CA ALA A 90 2.46 -3.38 7.57
C ALA A 90 1.91 -2.23 8.46
N ASP A 91 2.68 -1.84 9.47
CA ASP A 91 2.21 -0.89 10.50
C ASP A 91 1.90 0.50 9.95
N MET A 92 2.57 0.92 8.87
CA MET A 92 2.22 2.16 8.17
C MET A 92 0.77 2.12 7.64
N VAL A 93 0.36 1.00 7.05
CA VAL A 93 -1.01 0.82 6.54
C VAL A 93 -2.02 0.87 7.69
N LYS A 94 -1.71 0.24 8.83
CA LYS A 94 -2.53 0.35 10.05
C LYS A 94 -2.66 1.78 10.53
N SER A 95 -1.54 2.52 10.55
CA SER A 95 -1.49 3.91 10.97
C SER A 95 -2.35 4.80 10.08
N GLN A 96 -2.27 4.64 8.75
CA GLN A 96 -3.10 5.38 7.80
C GLN A 96 -4.60 5.06 7.98
N LEU A 97 -4.95 3.80 8.22
CA LEU A 97 -6.33 3.39 8.53
C LEU A 97 -6.85 4.03 9.82
N ASN A 98 -6.01 4.14 10.84
CA ASN A 98 -6.38 4.79 12.10
C ASN A 98 -6.54 6.31 11.92
N LEU A 99 -5.67 6.96 11.15
CA LEU A 99 -5.83 8.39 10.80
C LEU A 99 -7.14 8.65 10.06
N GLN A 100 -7.51 7.78 9.10
CA GLN A 100 -8.80 7.88 8.42
C GLN A 100 -9.98 7.78 9.38
N LYS A 101 -9.90 6.89 10.39
CA LYS A 101 -10.94 6.78 11.42
C LYS A 101 -11.03 8.05 12.27
N CYS A 102 -9.90 8.58 12.74
CA CYS A 102 -9.89 9.82 13.53
C CYS A 102 -10.49 11.01 12.78
N ASN A 103 -10.21 11.13 11.48
CA ASN A 103 -10.76 12.22 10.64
C ASN A 103 -12.26 12.10 10.34
N LEU A 104 -12.92 10.98 10.68
CA LEU A 104 -14.36 10.81 10.55
C LEU A 104 -15.13 11.26 11.81
N TYR A 105 -14.42 11.62 12.89
CA TYR A 105 -15.00 12.09 14.15
C TYR A 105 -14.70 13.57 14.43
N ILE A 106 -14.30 14.33 13.42
CA ILE A 106 -14.06 15.78 13.48
C ILE A 106 -14.99 16.47 12.48
#